data_AF-A0A060XW23-F1
#
_entry.id   AF-A0A060XW23-F1
#
_cell.length_a   1.000
_cell.length_b   1.000
_cell.length_c   1.000
_cell.angle_alpha   90.00
_cell.angle_beta   90.00
_cell.angle_gamma   90.00
#
_symmetry.space_group_name_H-M   'P 1'
#
loop_
_entity.id
_entity.type
_entity.pdbx_description
1 polymer ?
#
loop_
_entity_poly.entity_id
_entity_poly.type
_entity_poly.pdbx_seq_one_letter_code
_entity_poly.pdbx_strand_id
1 'polypeptide(L)'
;MKTAVRWCHLPIPSSNEQVRLVDDSFGKISHVVSDGSWVVRVQAAKTLGNMLQVSPHFLEQTLDKKLMSDLRRKRTAHERAKELYASGEFSSGMKWADDAPKEKVDTSAVNLIASGACGAFVHGLEEMYEVRIAAVDAFSALAQSSASFAEMCLDFLVDMFNDEIEAVRLQSIHVLRQISTNTLREDQLDTALAVLEDSSRDIREVLHELLCFTNVSTKECIQLALLELLKNLTKYPTDRNSAWKCLKFLGCRHPTLVLPLVPELLSTHPYFHTPEPDMDDPACILHTHTPLYLLCGPDLALSHLVPPLRLPGRKQAPGGSGIEGSRSVESAQLFLQQSQSRVSTIQNLQDPGAQGLLNFTIRDLQRLGELQTELAGAADFFATYLRCQLLLTKVSLDRQI
;
A
#
# COMPACT_ATOMS: atom_id res chain seq x y z
N MET A 1 21.80 -31.29 -31.64
CA MET A 1 20.73 -30.70 -30.80
C MET A 1 20.25 -31.60 -29.64
N LYS A 2 20.68 -32.88 -29.51
CA LYS A 2 20.27 -33.78 -28.40
C LYS A 2 21.18 -33.78 -27.17
N THR A 3 22.28 -33.02 -27.17
CA THR A 3 23.31 -33.04 -26.12
C THR A 3 23.20 -31.92 -25.08
N ALA A 4 22.42 -30.87 -25.33
CA ALA A 4 22.22 -29.77 -24.37
C ALA A 4 21.18 -30.11 -23.28
N VAL A 5 20.22 -30.99 -23.57
CA VAL A 5 19.14 -31.37 -22.63
C VAL A 5 19.66 -32.27 -21.49
N ARG A 6 20.82 -32.91 -21.67
CA ARG A 6 21.37 -33.89 -20.73
C ARG A 6 21.99 -33.28 -19.46
N TRP A 7 22.21 -31.96 -19.43
CA TRP A 7 22.82 -31.26 -18.29
C TRP A 7 21.81 -30.58 -17.38
N CYS A 8 20.53 -30.51 -17.77
CA CYS A 8 19.49 -29.91 -16.94
C CYS A 8 18.90 -30.88 -15.92
N HIS A 9 19.19 -32.18 -16.01
CA HIS A 9 18.59 -33.23 -15.20
C HIS A 9 19.66 -34.17 -14.61
N LEU A 10 19.60 -34.38 -13.30
CA LEU A 10 20.47 -35.26 -12.52
C LEU A 10 19.74 -36.57 -12.17
N PRO A 11 20.37 -37.75 -12.36
CA PRO A 11 19.82 -39.01 -11.89
C PRO A 11 19.90 -39.12 -10.37
N ILE A 12 18.81 -39.52 -9.71
CA ILE A 12 18.82 -39.79 -8.26
C ILE A 12 19.48 -41.16 -8.01
N PRO A 13 20.48 -41.30 -7.12
CA PRO A 13 21.20 -42.58 -6.92
C PRO A 13 20.32 -43.75 -6.43
N SER A 14 19.16 -43.46 -5.87
CA SER A 14 18.24 -44.40 -5.20
C SER A 14 16.90 -44.58 -5.91
N SER A 15 16.64 -43.88 -7.02
CA SER A 15 15.41 -44.04 -7.81
C SER A 15 15.71 -43.94 -9.32
N ASN A 16 14.79 -44.42 -10.15
CA ASN A 16 14.92 -44.29 -11.61
C ASN A 16 14.48 -42.89 -12.11
N GLU A 17 14.37 -41.92 -11.21
CA GLU A 17 13.87 -40.57 -11.48
C GLU A 17 15.02 -39.59 -11.76
N GLN A 18 14.70 -38.55 -12.52
CA GLN A 18 15.63 -37.47 -12.86
C GLN A 18 15.12 -36.14 -12.30
N VAL A 19 15.95 -35.43 -11.54
CA VAL A 19 15.63 -34.13 -10.92
C VAL A 19 16.27 -33.01 -11.71
N ARG A 20 15.57 -31.88 -11.87
CA ARG A 20 16.18 -30.71 -12.53
C ARG A 20 17.33 -30.17 -11.69
N LEU A 21 18.44 -29.78 -12.32
CA LEU A 21 19.61 -29.24 -11.61
C LEU A 21 19.25 -28.04 -10.71
N VAL A 22 18.33 -27.19 -11.17
CA VAL A 22 17.82 -26.05 -10.40
C VAL A 22 17.08 -26.50 -9.14
N ASP A 23 16.25 -27.55 -9.24
CA ASP A 23 15.47 -28.07 -8.11
C ASP A 23 16.38 -28.80 -7.09
N ASP A 24 17.37 -29.57 -7.57
CA ASP A 24 18.39 -30.20 -6.71
C ASP A 24 19.24 -29.15 -5.97
N SER A 25 19.67 -28.11 -6.69
CA SER A 25 20.40 -26.99 -6.10
C SER A 25 19.55 -26.25 -5.06
N PHE A 26 18.26 -26.05 -5.33
CA PHE A 26 17.34 -25.40 -4.42
C PHE A 26 17.14 -26.20 -3.13
N GLY A 27 17.02 -27.52 -3.23
CA GLY A 27 16.94 -28.41 -2.07
C GLY A 27 18.19 -28.33 -1.19
N LYS A 28 19.38 -28.39 -1.81
CA LYS A 28 20.66 -28.26 -1.09
C LYS A 28 20.80 -26.91 -0.40
N ILE A 29 20.46 -25.81 -1.06
CA ILE A 29 20.53 -24.47 -0.45
C ILE A 29 19.48 -24.33 0.66
N SER A 30 18.31 -24.94 0.50
CA SER A 30 17.28 -24.95 1.54
C SER A 30 17.74 -25.64 2.82
N HIS A 31 18.52 -26.73 2.72
CA HIS A 31 19.15 -27.35 3.89
C HIS A 31 20.15 -26.40 4.59
N VAL A 32 20.83 -25.52 3.84
CA VAL A 32 21.78 -24.54 4.38
C VAL A 32 21.08 -23.42 5.17
N VAL A 33 19.75 -23.27 5.03
CA VAL A 33 18.97 -22.35 5.88
C VAL A 33 18.99 -22.79 7.35
N SER A 34 19.31 -24.05 7.65
CA SER A 34 19.50 -24.56 9.02
C SER A 34 20.98 -24.65 9.44
N ASP A 35 21.89 -23.97 8.75
CA ASP A 35 23.32 -23.95 9.10
C ASP A 35 23.57 -23.30 10.48
N GLY A 36 24.64 -23.70 11.17
CA GLY A 36 24.99 -23.16 12.49
C GLY A 36 25.36 -21.67 12.47
N SER A 37 25.88 -21.15 11.37
CA SER A 37 26.24 -19.73 11.21
C SER A 37 25.07 -18.92 10.66
N TRP A 38 24.62 -17.91 11.42
CA TRP A 38 23.52 -17.05 10.99
C TRP A 38 23.84 -16.29 9.68
N VAL A 39 25.10 -15.94 9.43
CA VAL A 39 25.53 -15.28 8.18
C VAL A 39 25.29 -16.19 6.98
N VAL A 40 25.53 -17.49 7.14
CA VAL A 40 25.30 -18.51 6.12
C VAL A 40 23.80 -18.68 5.89
N ARG A 41 22.99 -18.71 6.96
CA ARG A 41 21.52 -18.77 6.87
C ARG A 41 20.94 -17.58 6.10
N VAL A 42 21.41 -16.36 6.37
CA VAL A 42 21.01 -15.14 5.63
C VAL A 42 21.33 -15.27 4.15
N GLN A 43 22.56 -15.68 3.82
CA GLN A 43 22.96 -15.82 2.42
C GLN A 43 22.19 -16.94 1.71
N ALA A 44 21.87 -18.03 2.40
CA ALA A 44 21.04 -19.10 1.88
C ALA A 44 19.63 -18.58 1.54
N ALA A 45 18.96 -17.89 2.48
CA ALA A 45 17.64 -17.30 2.25
C ALA A 45 17.62 -16.33 1.06
N LYS A 46 18.61 -15.42 0.97
CA LYS A 46 18.77 -14.51 -0.18
C LYS A 46 18.97 -15.26 -1.50
N THR A 47 19.74 -16.34 -1.46
CA THR A 47 20.01 -17.15 -2.66
C THR A 47 18.74 -17.86 -3.12
N LEU A 48 17.96 -18.43 -2.19
CA LEU A 48 16.66 -19.06 -2.51
C LEU A 48 15.69 -18.07 -3.15
N GLY A 49 15.63 -16.82 -2.66
CA GLY A 49 14.79 -15.76 -3.25
C GLY A 49 15.11 -15.45 -4.72
N ASN A 50 16.34 -15.70 -5.16
CA ASN A 50 16.75 -15.47 -6.55
C ASN A 50 16.49 -16.68 -7.48
N MET A 51 16.08 -17.83 -6.94
CA MET A 51 15.88 -19.07 -7.71
C MET A 51 14.45 -19.17 -8.26
N LEU A 52 14.10 -18.29 -9.20
CA LEU A 52 12.71 -18.14 -9.70
C LEU A 52 12.21 -19.28 -10.62
N GLN A 53 13.10 -20.15 -11.11
CA GLN A 53 12.74 -21.23 -12.05
C GLN A 53 12.51 -22.60 -11.37
N VAL A 54 12.45 -22.60 -10.04
CA VAL A 54 12.25 -23.78 -9.22
C VAL A 54 10.83 -24.33 -9.41
N SER A 55 10.69 -25.64 -9.34
CA SER A 55 9.40 -26.32 -9.48
C SER A 55 8.46 -25.86 -8.34
N PRO A 56 7.17 -25.57 -8.62
CA PRO A 56 6.20 -25.18 -7.60
C PRO A 56 6.18 -26.13 -6.40
N HIS A 57 6.31 -27.43 -6.63
CA HIS A 57 6.36 -28.44 -5.58
C HIS A 57 7.54 -28.28 -4.59
N PHE A 58 8.73 -27.93 -5.06
CA PHE A 58 9.88 -27.70 -4.18
C PHE A 58 9.70 -26.42 -3.37
N LEU A 59 9.12 -25.40 -4.03
CA LEU A 59 8.82 -24.13 -3.40
C LEU A 59 7.71 -24.29 -2.34
N GLU A 60 6.65 -25.03 -2.64
CA GLU A 60 5.58 -25.41 -1.71
C GLU A 60 6.12 -26.14 -0.47
N GLN A 61 7.10 -27.03 -0.64
CA GLN A 61 7.71 -27.76 0.48
C GLN A 61 8.43 -26.85 1.48
N THR A 62 8.98 -25.72 1.05
CA THR A 62 9.67 -24.79 1.96
C THR A 62 8.74 -24.14 2.99
N LEU A 63 7.44 -24.13 2.71
CA LEU A 63 6.39 -23.66 3.61
C LEU A 63 5.73 -24.80 4.40
N ASP A 64 6.09 -26.06 4.15
CA ASP A 64 5.47 -27.18 4.83
C ASP A 64 5.96 -27.27 6.29
N LYS A 65 5.04 -27.02 7.24
CA LYS A 65 5.32 -27.11 8.69
C LYS A 65 5.54 -28.56 9.15
N LYS A 66 5.21 -29.58 8.34
CA LYS A 66 5.16 -31.01 8.74
C LYS A 66 6.51 -31.62 9.15
N LEU A 67 7.66 -31.10 8.71
CA LEU A 67 8.96 -31.66 9.10
C LEU A 67 9.45 -31.16 10.47
N MET A 68 8.97 -30.01 10.93
CA MET A 68 9.40 -29.37 12.18
C MET A 68 8.65 -29.91 13.42
N SER A 69 7.67 -30.79 13.21
CA SER A 69 7.02 -31.55 14.29
C SER A 69 6.77 -32.99 13.82
N ASP A 70 7.71 -33.91 14.06
CA ASP A 70 7.55 -35.38 14.02
C ASP A 70 6.74 -35.99 12.84
N LEU A 71 6.75 -35.42 11.62
CA LEU A 71 5.92 -35.85 10.48
C LEU A 71 4.41 -35.83 10.78
N ARG A 72 4.01 -34.87 11.59
CA ARG A 72 2.70 -34.75 12.20
C ARG A 72 2.07 -33.42 11.79
N ARG A 73 0.91 -33.46 11.12
CA ARG A 73 0.21 -32.26 10.63
C ARG A 73 -0.20 -31.34 11.78
N LYS A 74 0.37 -30.13 11.85
CA LYS A 74 -0.09 -29.05 12.73
C LYS A 74 -1.01 -28.13 11.93
N ARG A 75 -2.25 -28.00 12.39
CA ARG A 75 -3.29 -27.25 11.67
C ARG A 75 -3.01 -25.75 11.69
N THR A 76 -3.27 -25.08 10.58
CA THR A 76 -3.26 -23.60 10.55
C THR A 76 -4.38 -23.05 11.44
N ALA A 77 -4.26 -21.79 11.89
CA ALA A 77 -5.34 -21.15 12.65
C ALA A 77 -6.68 -21.19 11.89
N HIS A 78 -6.62 -21.03 10.56
CA HIS A 78 -7.75 -21.15 9.66
C HIS A 78 -8.39 -22.55 9.65
N GLU A 79 -7.60 -23.61 9.52
CA GLU A 79 -8.11 -24.99 9.56
C GLU A 79 -8.79 -25.32 10.90
N ARG A 80 -8.24 -24.80 12.00
CA ARG A 80 -8.84 -24.93 13.34
C ARG A 80 -10.18 -24.19 13.44
N ALA A 81 -10.23 -22.94 12.99
CA ALA A 81 -11.46 -22.14 13.02
C ALA A 81 -12.57 -22.77 12.16
N LYS A 82 -12.24 -23.26 10.96
CA LYS A 82 -13.17 -23.93 10.05
C LYS A 82 -13.73 -25.22 10.64
N GLU A 83 -12.90 -26.03 11.30
CA GLU A 83 -13.36 -27.26 11.94
C GLU A 83 -14.17 -27.00 13.21
N LEU A 84 -13.81 -26.03 14.04
CA LEU A 84 -14.61 -25.60 15.20
C LEU A 84 -16.01 -25.15 14.76
N TYR A 85 -16.08 -24.41 13.66
CA TYR A 85 -17.35 -23.99 13.08
C TYR A 85 -18.15 -25.16 12.50
N ALA A 86 -17.47 -26.11 11.82
CA ALA A 86 -18.10 -27.28 11.22
C ALA A 86 -18.52 -28.35 12.24
N SER A 87 -17.82 -28.48 13.36
CA SER A 87 -18.11 -29.47 14.41
C SER A 87 -19.20 -29.02 15.37
N GLY A 88 -19.49 -27.71 15.45
CA GLY A 88 -20.49 -27.15 16.35
C GLY A 88 -20.13 -27.26 17.84
N GLU A 89 -18.92 -27.71 18.16
CA GLU A 89 -18.44 -27.85 19.54
C GLU A 89 -17.90 -26.51 20.04
N PHE A 90 -18.62 -25.87 20.96
CA PHE A 90 -18.13 -24.71 21.68
C PHE A 90 -16.93 -25.13 22.55
N SER A 91 -15.81 -24.41 22.45
CA SER A 91 -14.59 -24.70 23.21
C SER A 91 -14.85 -24.52 24.71
N SER A 92 -15.17 -25.61 25.41
CA SER A 92 -15.05 -25.66 26.86
C SER A 92 -13.56 -25.72 27.17
N GLY A 93 -13.02 -24.68 27.80
CA GLY A 93 -11.58 -24.41 27.99
C GLY A 93 -10.79 -25.43 28.84
N MET A 94 -11.05 -26.74 28.70
CA MET A 94 -10.38 -27.85 29.39
C MET A 94 -9.78 -28.90 28.43
N LYS A 95 -9.51 -28.58 27.16
CA LYS A 95 -8.89 -29.53 26.22
C LYS A 95 -7.59 -29.00 25.61
N TRP A 96 -6.52 -28.95 26.40
CA TRP A 96 -5.16 -28.73 25.90
C TRP A 96 -4.59 -29.96 25.16
N ALA A 97 -5.28 -31.11 25.21
CA ALA A 97 -4.83 -32.37 24.64
C ALA A 97 -5.30 -32.62 23.19
N ASP A 98 -6.14 -31.76 22.60
CA ASP A 98 -6.65 -31.94 21.23
C ASP A 98 -5.71 -31.40 20.15
N ASP A 99 -4.67 -30.66 20.55
CA ASP A 99 -3.54 -30.23 19.70
C ASP A 99 -2.59 -31.40 19.32
N ALA A 100 -2.90 -32.62 19.74
CA ALA A 100 -2.15 -33.81 19.38
C ALA A 100 -2.34 -34.14 17.89
N PRO A 101 -1.26 -34.20 17.08
CA PRO A 101 -1.38 -34.47 15.65
C PRO A 101 -1.83 -35.91 15.37
N LYS A 102 -2.83 -36.11 14.49
CA LYS A 102 -3.51 -37.42 14.29
C LYS A 102 -3.32 -38.05 12.90
N GLU A 103 -2.85 -37.33 11.88
CA GLU A 103 -2.87 -37.79 10.48
C GLU A 103 -1.50 -38.29 9.99
N LYS A 104 -1.46 -39.49 9.39
CA LYS A 104 -0.26 -40.07 8.77
C LYS A 104 -0.20 -39.68 7.29
N VAL A 105 0.94 -39.16 6.84
CA VAL A 105 1.14 -38.59 5.51
C VAL A 105 1.37 -39.68 4.44
N ASP A 106 0.92 -39.40 3.21
CA ASP A 106 1.02 -40.25 2.04
C ASP A 106 2.47 -40.43 1.54
N THR A 107 2.81 -41.65 1.12
CA THR A 107 4.17 -42.16 0.85
C THR A 107 4.87 -41.48 -0.35
N SER A 108 4.10 -40.85 -1.24
CA SER A 108 4.62 -40.10 -2.39
C SER A 108 5.25 -38.76 -1.99
N ALA A 109 4.76 -38.13 -0.91
CA ALA A 109 5.39 -36.96 -0.31
C ALA A 109 6.73 -37.30 0.36
N VAL A 110 6.92 -38.57 0.77
CA VAL A 110 8.09 -39.05 1.51
C VAL A 110 9.32 -39.22 0.62
N ASN A 111 9.17 -39.51 -0.67
CA ASN A 111 10.32 -39.72 -1.57
C ASN A 111 11.07 -38.41 -1.91
N LEU A 112 10.44 -37.24 -1.81
CA LEU A 112 11.11 -35.94 -1.97
C LEU A 112 11.68 -35.35 -0.67
N ILE A 113 11.38 -35.92 0.50
CA ILE A 113 11.92 -35.43 1.79
C ILE A 113 13.46 -35.55 1.85
N ALA A 114 14.06 -36.39 1.00
CA ALA A 114 15.52 -36.43 0.81
C ALA A 114 16.12 -35.11 0.29
N SER A 115 15.29 -34.15 -0.17
CA SER A 115 15.71 -32.87 -0.76
C SER A 115 16.19 -31.82 0.26
N GLY A 116 15.89 -31.95 1.56
CA GLY A 116 16.28 -30.93 2.56
C GLY A 116 15.55 -29.58 2.42
N ALA A 117 14.60 -29.46 1.47
CA ALA A 117 13.80 -28.27 1.23
C ALA A 117 12.64 -28.05 2.20
N CYS A 118 12.23 -29.10 2.91
CA CYS A 118 10.99 -29.10 3.68
C CYS A 118 11.09 -28.16 4.89
N GLY A 119 10.18 -27.19 5.00
CA GLY A 119 10.11 -26.26 6.12
C GLY A 119 11.26 -25.23 6.20
N ALA A 120 12.08 -25.10 5.15
CA ALA A 120 13.24 -24.22 5.19
C ALA A 120 12.89 -22.75 5.46
N PHE A 121 11.84 -22.22 4.83
CA PHE A 121 11.39 -20.84 5.11
C PHE A 121 10.60 -20.74 6.41
N VAL A 122 9.85 -21.78 6.79
CA VAL A 122 9.21 -21.82 8.12
C VAL A 122 10.26 -21.63 9.21
N HIS A 123 11.37 -22.36 9.12
CA HIS A 123 12.49 -22.21 10.04
C HIS A 123 13.14 -20.81 9.92
N GLY A 124 13.39 -20.33 8.70
CA GLY A 124 13.97 -19.00 8.48
C GLY A 124 13.16 -17.84 9.08
N LEU A 125 11.84 -17.97 9.18
CA LEU A 125 10.95 -16.98 9.81
C LEU A 125 10.98 -17.03 11.35
N GLU A 126 11.43 -18.12 11.98
CA GLU A 126 11.54 -18.25 13.44
C GLU A 126 12.94 -17.83 13.97
N GLU A 127 13.89 -17.61 13.06
CA GLU A 127 15.31 -17.39 13.35
C GLU A 127 15.67 -15.96 13.81
N MET A 128 16.94 -15.58 13.82
CA MET A 128 17.38 -14.22 14.13
C MET A 128 16.89 -13.20 13.08
N TYR A 129 16.80 -11.92 13.48
CA TYR A 129 16.16 -10.87 12.69
C TYR A 129 16.67 -10.78 11.24
N GLU A 130 17.97 -10.91 10.98
CA GLU A 130 18.54 -10.83 9.63
C GLU A 130 18.07 -11.97 8.74
N VAL A 131 17.89 -13.16 9.31
CA VAL A 131 17.40 -14.34 8.60
C VAL A 131 15.91 -14.17 8.32
N ARG A 132 15.13 -13.65 9.29
CA ARG A 132 13.70 -13.34 9.10
C ARG A 132 13.50 -12.35 7.96
N ILE A 133 14.23 -11.22 7.96
CA ILE A 133 14.18 -10.22 6.89
C ILE A 133 14.55 -10.84 5.54
N ALA A 134 15.64 -11.61 5.47
CA ALA A 134 16.06 -12.26 4.22
C ALA A 134 15.03 -13.28 3.70
N ALA A 135 14.33 -14.00 4.59
CA ALA A 135 13.26 -14.91 4.24
C ALA A 135 12.01 -14.17 3.72
N VAL A 136 11.61 -13.08 4.40
CA VAL A 136 10.50 -12.21 3.95
C VAL A 136 10.82 -11.56 2.60
N ASP A 137 12.04 -11.12 2.37
CA ASP A 137 12.49 -10.59 1.06
C ASP A 137 12.41 -11.67 -0.03
N ALA A 138 12.84 -12.90 0.30
CA ALA A 138 12.75 -14.03 -0.62
C ALA A 138 11.28 -14.35 -0.96
N PHE A 139 10.34 -14.21 -0.02
CA PHE A 139 8.92 -14.38 -0.29
C PHE A 139 8.43 -13.42 -1.36
N SER A 140 8.84 -12.15 -1.34
CA SER A 140 8.41 -11.19 -2.36
C SER A 140 8.80 -11.64 -3.77
N ALA A 141 10.07 -12.02 -3.97
CA ALA A 141 10.57 -12.44 -5.27
C ALA A 141 9.90 -13.74 -5.76
N LEU A 142 9.74 -14.71 -4.86
CA LEU A 142 9.15 -16.01 -5.17
C LEU A 142 7.64 -15.93 -5.44
N ALA A 143 6.90 -15.15 -4.64
CA ALA A 143 5.46 -14.93 -4.81
C ALA A 143 5.13 -14.16 -6.10
N GLN A 144 5.97 -13.20 -6.50
CA GLN A 144 5.81 -12.52 -7.79
C GLN A 144 6.01 -13.48 -8.99
N SER A 145 6.83 -14.53 -8.81
CA SER A 145 7.07 -15.53 -9.86
C SER A 145 6.06 -16.67 -9.89
N SER A 146 5.41 -16.98 -8.76
CA SER A 146 4.50 -18.12 -8.60
C SER A 146 3.25 -17.75 -7.81
N ALA A 147 2.10 -17.78 -8.49
CA ALA A 147 0.80 -17.46 -7.87
C ALA A 147 0.39 -18.49 -6.79
N SER A 148 0.67 -19.78 -6.97
CA SER A 148 0.35 -20.80 -5.96
C SER A 148 1.15 -20.57 -4.67
N PHE A 149 2.42 -20.14 -4.81
CA PHE A 149 3.23 -19.78 -3.66
C PHE A 149 2.75 -18.50 -2.99
N ALA A 150 2.36 -17.49 -3.78
CA ALA A 150 1.82 -16.25 -3.27
C ALA A 150 0.63 -16.48 -2.34
N GLU A 151 -0.29 -17.39 -2.69
CA GLU A 151 -1.45 -17.73 -1.84
C GLU A 151 -1.06 -18.38 -0.51
N MET A 152 -0.12 -19.34 -0.52
CA MET A 152 0.28 -20.04 0.70
C MET A 152 1.14 -19.18 1.63
N CYS A 153 1.96 -18.28 1.09
CA CYS A 153 2.83 -17.45 1.92
C CYS A 153 2.08 -16.31 2.63
N LEU A 154 0.83 -16.00 2.24
CA LEU A 154 0.00 -14.96 2.87
C LEU A 154 -0.14 -15.19 4.38
N ASP A 155 -0.48 -16.40 4.80
CA ASP A 155 -0.70 -16.70 6.23
C ASP A 155 0.59 -16.47 7.04
N PHE A 156 1.74 -16.85 6.48
CA PHE A 156 3.03 -16.61 7.11
C PHE A 156 3.36 -15.12 7.20
N LEU A 157 3.12 -14.34 6.13
CA LEU A 157 3.37 -12.90 6.13
C LEU A 157 2.46 -12.15 7.11
N VAL A 158 1.20 -12.55 7.20
CA VAL A 158 0.24 -11.99 8.16
C VAL A 158 0.62 -12.38 9.59
N ASP A 159 1.12 -13.59 9.83
CA ASP A 159 1.66 -13.99 11.13
C ASP A 159 2.84 -13.08 11.55
N MET A 160 3.73 -12.70 10.61
CA MET A 160 4.86 -11.80 10.87
C MET A 160 4.45 -10.36 11.23
N PHE A 161 3.19 -9.98 11.06
CA PHE A 161 2.71 -8.67 11.51
C PHE A 161 2.72 -8.53 13.04
N ASN A 162 2.72 -9.66 13.76
CA ASN A 162 2.81 -9.69 15.21
C ASN A 162 4.24 -10.00 15.71
N ASP A 163 5.24 -9.89 14.83
CA ASP A 163 6.64 -10.12 15.20
C ASP A 163 7.11 -9.12 16.26
N GLU A 164 7.97 -9.57 17.16
CA GLU A 164 8.54 -8.75 18.24
C GLU A 164 9.42 -7.59 17.72
N ILE A 165 9.98 -7.72 16.51
CA ILE A 165 10.90 -6.76 15.92
C ILE A 165 10.17 -5.86 14.91
N GLU A 166 10.22 -4.55 15.16
CA GLU A 166 9.59 -3.52 14.32
C GLU A 166 9.98 -3.62 12.84
N ALA A 167 11.28 -3.80 12.55
CA ALA A 167 11.78 -3.92 11.19
C ALA A 167 11.20 -5.12 10.43
N VAL A 168 10.96 -6.24 11.13
CA VAL A 168 10.36 -7.44 10.54
C VAL A 168 8.89 -7.19 10.24
N ARG A 169 8.13 -6.64 11.20
CA ARG A 169 6.73 -6.25 10.98
C ARG A 169 6.58 -5.32 9.77
N LEU A 170 7.38 -4.26 9.72
CA LEU A 170 7.37 -3.28 8.63
C LEU A 170 7.64 -3.94 7.27
N GLN A 171 8.68 -4.78 7.20
CA GLN A 171 9.05 -5.46 5.96
C GLN A 171 7.97 -6.44 5.50
N SER A 172 7.34 -7.17 6.42
CA SER A 172 6.25 -8.08 6.10
C SER A 172 5.04 -7.37 5.51
N ILE A 173 4.67 -6.19 6.03
CA ILE A 173 3.56 -5.39 5.47
C ILE A 173 3.93 -4.87 4.07
N HIS A 174 5.17 -4.41 3.87
CA HIS A 174 5.66 -4.00 2.55
C HIS A 174 5.61 -5.13 1.53
N VAL A 175 6.08 -6.33 1.90
CA VAL A 175 6.04 -7.50 1.03
C VAL A 175 4.60 -7.92 0.75
N LEU A 176 3.73 -7.94 1.77
CA LEU A 176 2.32 -8.27 1.57
C LEU A 176 1.68 -7.32 0.55
N ARG A 177 1.95 -6.01 0.64
CA ARG A 177 1.46 -5.01 -0.31
C ARG A 177 1.92 -5.25 -1.76
N GLN A 178 3.14 -5.78 -1.95
CA GLN A 178 3.65 -6.09 -3.30
C GLN A 178 2.96 -7.31 -3.92
N ILE A 179 2.54 -8.27 -3.09
CA ILE A 179 1.97 -9.54 -3.55
C ILE A 179 0.44 -9.58 -3.45
N SER A 180 -0.20 -8.65 -2.74
CA SER A 180 -1.63 -8.67 -2.37
C SER A 180 -2.59 -8.38 -3.53
N THR A 181 -2.34 -8.91 -4.73
CA THR A 181 -3.34 -8.96 -5.80
C THR A 181 -4.56 -9.78 -5.38
N ASN A 182 -4.41 -10.62 -4.36
CA ASN A 182 -5.42 -11.52 -3.85
C ASN A 182 -6.24 -10.86 -2.73
N THR A 183 -7.53 -11.19 -2.69
CA THR A 183 -8.49 -10.78 -1.66
C THR A 183 -8.05 -11.30 -0.29
N LEU A 184 -7.95 -10.42 0.71
CA LEU A 184 -7.69 -10.86 2.08
C LEU A 184 -8.94 -11.52 2.64
N ARG A 185 -8.75 -12.63 3.37
CA ARG A 185 -9.83 -13.26 4.14
C ARG A 185 -10.15 -12.44 5.39
N GLU A 186 -11.32 -12.67 5.98
CA GLU A 186 -11.75 -11.95 7.18
C GLU A 186 -10.75 -12.13 8.35
N ASP A 187 -10.26 -13.35 8.59
CA ASP A 187 -9.26 -13.64 9.63
C ASP A 187 -7.91 -12.92 9.42
N GLN A 188 -7.50 -12.79 8.15
CA GLN A 188 -6.28 -12.09 7.78
C GLN A 188 -6.45 -10.57 7.90
N LEU A 189 -7.63 -10.06 7.54
CA LEU A 189 -7.98 -8.66 7.68
C LEU A 189 -8.02 -8.25 9.15
N ASP A 190 -8.63 -9.04 10.03
CA ASP A 190 -8.66 -8.78 11.47
C ASP A 190 -7.24 -8.64 12.05
N THR A 191 -6.35 -9.56 11.65
CA THR A 191 -4.94 -9.53 12.06
C THR A 191 -4.23 -8.29 11.51
N ALA A 192 -4.47 -7.93 10.25
CA ALA A 192 -3.92 -6.73 9.66
C ALA A 192 -4.42 -5.45 10.36
N LEU A 193 -5.72 -5.37 10.67
CA LEU A 193 -6.32 -4.21 11.33
C LEU A 193 -5.82 -4.02 12.77
N ALA A 194 -5.48 -5.10 13.49
CA ALA A 194 -4.88 -5.00 14.83
C ALA A 194 -3.54 -4.22 14.84
N VAL A 195 -2.81 -4.21 13.71
CA VAL A 195 -1.55 -3.46 13.56
C VAL A 195 -1.79 -1.94 13.54
N LEU A 196 -3.03 -1.45 13.33
CA LEU A 196 -3.36 -0.03 13.47
C LEU A 196 -3.12 0.50 14.90
N GLU A 197 -2.98 -0.38 15.89
CA GLU A 197 -2.64 0.00 17.25
C GLU A 197 -1.14 0.15 17.51
N ASP A 198 -0.26 -0.24 16.57
CA ASP A 198 1.20 -0.23 16.71
C ASP A 198 1.71 1.16 17.12
N SER A 199 2.73 1.20 17.97
CA SER A 199 3.36 2.44 18.42
C SER A 199 4.06 3.21 17.29
N SER A 200 4.61 2.50 16.31
CA SER A 200 5.38 3.08 15.21
C SER A 200 4.46 3.71 14.16
N ARG A 201 4.68 4.99 13.87
CA ARG A 201 3.93 5.71 12.83
C ARG A 201 4.18 5.11 11.46
N ASP A 202 5.41 4.69 11.16
CA ASP A 202 5.80 4.18 9.85
C ASP A 202 5.07 2.87 9.54
N ILE A 203 4.94 1.97 10.53
CA ILE A 203 4.15 0.74 10.41
C ILE A 203 2.69 1.05 10.09
N ARG A 204 2.07 1.96 10.86
CA ARG A 204 0.66 2.34 10.64
C ARG A 204 0.45 2.98 9.27
N GLU A 205 1.37 3.82 8.82
CA GLU A 205 1.31 4.46 7.50
C GLU A 205 1.39 3.42 6.37
N VAL A 206 2.32 2.47 6.46
CA VAL A 206 2.46 1.39 5.46
C VAL A 206 1.24 0.46 5.46
N LEU A 207 0.64 0.21 6.62
CA LEU A 207 -0.61 -0.54 6.73
C LEU A 207 -1.79 0.21 6.08
N HIS A 208 -1.93 1.52 6.30
CA HIS A 208 -2.93 2.32 5.59
C HIS A 208 -2.75 2.22 4.08
N GLU A 209 -1.50 2.21 3.59
CA GLU A 209 -1.23 1.99 2.17
C GLU A 209 -1.62 0.59 1.70
N LEU A 210 -1.32 -0.47 2.46
CA LEU A 210 -1.75 -1.84 2.15
C LEU A 210 -3.28 -1.89 1.98
N LEU A 211 -4.03 -1.37 2.97
CA LEU A 211 -5.50 -1.37 2.96
C LEU A 211 -6.11 -0.61 1.76
N CYS A 212 -5.39 0.35 1.17
CA CYS A 212 -5.83 1.01 -0.07
C CYS A 212 -5.94 0.05 -1.27
N PHE A 213 -5.14 -1.03 -1.26
CA PHE A 213 -5.03 -1.97 -2.39
C PHE A 213 -5.64 -3.35 -2.11
N THR A 214 -5.99 -3.65 -0.85
CA THR A 214 -6.63 -4.91 -0.49
C THR A 214 -8.05 -4.99 -1.03
N ASN A 215 -8.42 -6.13 -1.60
CA ASN A 215 -9.81 -6.46 -1.88
C ASN A 215 -10.41 -7.20 -0.67
N VAL A 216 -11.67 -6.92 -0.34
CA VAL A 216 -12.44 -7.60 0.71
C VAL A 216 -13.73 -8.20 0.15
N SER A 217 -14.24 -9.24 0.81
CA SER A 217 -15.34 -10.05 0.28
C SER A 217 -16.73 -9.65 0.79
N THR A 218 -16.82 -9.04 1.97
CA THR A 218 -18.09 -8.83 2.69
C THR A 218 -18.24 -7.38 3.17
N LYS A 219 -19.47 -6.94 3.43
CA LYS A 219 -19.72 -5.60 3.97
C LYS A 219 -19.22 -5.47 5.42
N GLU A 220 -19.24 -6.59 6.14
CA GLU A 220 -18.76 -6.74 7.52
C GLU A 220 -17.27 -6.43 7.61
N CYS A 221 -16.46 -6.89 6.63
CA CYS A 221 -15.04 -6.52 6.52
C CYS A 221 -14.84 -5.00 6.42
N ILE A 222 -15.66 -4.32 5.62
CA ILE A 222 -15.56 -2.86 5.46
C ILE A 222 -15.99 -2.15 6.75
N GLN A 223 -17.06 -2.61 7.37
CA GLN A 223 -17.52 -2.07 8.65
C GLN A 223 -16.46 -2.22 9.74
N LEU A 224 -15.79 -3.37 9.81
CA LEU A 224 -14.70 -3.60 10.75
C LEU A 224 -13.52 -2.68 10.47
N ALA A 225 -13.08 -2.57 9.21
CA ALA A 225 -12.00 -1.66 8.82
C ALA A 225 -12.34 -0.19 9.16
N LEU A 226 -13.59 0.23 8.94
CA LEU A 226 -14.05 1.57 9.30
C LEU A 226 -13.98 1.81 10.80
N LEU A 227 -14.49 0.87 11.60
CA LEU A 227 -14.48 0.97 13.07
C LEU A 227 -13.04 1.04 13.60
N GLU A 228 -12.14 0.21 13.08
CA GLU A 228 -10.75 0.19 13.54
C GLU A 228 -9.97 1.44 13.10
N LEU A 229 -10.22 1.96 11.90
CA LEU A 229 -9.65 3.23 11.46
C LEU A 229 -10.18 4.43 12.29
N LEU A 230 -11.44 4.40 12.72
CA LEU A 230 -11.99 5.41 13.63
C LEU A 230 -11.33 5.36 15.02
N LYS A 231 -11.12 4.16 15.57
CA LYS A 231 -10.38 3.98 16.83
C LYS A 231 -8.93 4.47 16.67
N ASN A 232 -8.28 4.13 15.56
CA ASN A 232 -6.94 4.61 15.24
C ASN A 232 -6.88 6.15 15.24
N LEU A 233 -7.83 6.83 14.59
CA LEU A 233 -7.87 8.30 14.58
C LEU A 233 -8.11 8.93 15.97
N THR A 234 -8.86 8.24 16.82
CA THR A 234 -9.08 8.67 18.20
C THR A 234 -7.79 8.56 19.02
N LYS A 235 -6.99 7.51 18.80
CA LYS A 235 -5.71 7.28 19.49
C LYS A 235 -4.54 8.08 18.89
N TYR A 236 -4.51 8.23 17.57
CA TYR A 236 -3.44 8.85 16.78
C TYR A 236 -4.00 9.89 15.79
N PRO A 237 -4.34 11.11 16.23
CA PRO A 237 -4.89 12.16 15.37
C PRO A 237 -3.96 12.61 14.24
N THR A 238 -2.66 12.33 14.32
CA THR A 238 -1.66 12.64 13.30
C THR A 238 -1.85 11.86 12.01
N ASP A 239 -2.55 10.72 12.07
CA ASP A 239 -2.69 9.78 10.96
C ASP A 239 -3.93 10.10 10.09
N ARG A 240 -4.56 11.26 10.35
CA ARG A 240 -5.76 11.76 9.67
C ARG A 240 -5.70 11.66 8.15
N ASN A 241 -4.61 12.13 7.55
CA ASN A 241 -4.49 12.16 6.09
C ASN A 241 -4.36 10.75 5.48
N SER A 242 -3.57 9.86 6.10
CA SER A 242 -3.38 8.48 5.62
C SER A 242 -4.64 7.65 5.82
N ALA A 243 -5.32 7.78 6.96
CA ALA A 243 -6.58 7.07 7.24
C ALA A 243 -7.70 7.50 6.28
N TRP A 244 -7.83 8.80 6.01
CA TRP A 244 -8.81 9.30 5.05
C TRP A 244 -8.54 8.86 3.62
N LYS A 245 -7.27 8.87 3.20
CA LYS A 245 -6.85 8.31 1.92
C LYS A 245 -7.23 6.83 1.84
N CYS A 246 -6.93 6.07 2.88
CA CYS A 246 -7.27 4.66 3.00
C CYS A 246 -8.77 4.41 2.84
N LEU A 247 -9.62 5.11 3.60
CA LEU A 247 -11.07 4.96 3.53
C LEU A 247 -11.65 5.33 2.17
N LYS A 248 -11.11 6.39 1.54
CA LYS A 248 -11.48 6.74 0.19
C LYS A 248 -11.19 5.59 -0.78
N PHE A 249 -9.98 5.01 -0.75
CA PHE A 249 -9.61 3.92 -1.65
C PHE A 249 -10.35 2.62 -1.38
N LEU A 250 -10.40 2.18 -0.11
CA LEU A 250 -11.18 1.01 0.32
C LEU A 250 -12.62 1.15 -0.16
N GLY A 251 -13.12 2.37 -0.05
CA GLY A 251 -14.43 2.72 -0.50
C GLY A 251 -14.64 2.62 -2.01
N CYS A 252 -13.87 3.38 -2.80
CA CYS A 252 -13.97 3.38 -4.26
C CYS A 252 -13.77 1.97 -4.88
N ARG A 253 -13.02 1.08 -4.22
CA ARG A 253 -12.83 -0.31 -4.68
C ARG A 253 -14.03 -1.21 -4.42
N HIS A 254 -14.86 -0.90 -3.42
CA HIS A 254 -15.96 -1.77 -2.98
C HIS A 254 -17.32 -1.03 -2.91
N PRO A 255 -17.77 -0.36 -4.00
CA PRO A 255 -18.99 0.43 -3.96
C PRO A 255 -20.22 -0.43 -3.62
N THR A 256 -20.28 -1.66 -4.13
CA THR A 256 -21.40 -2.59 -3.91
C THR A 256 -21.52 -3.04 -2.45
N LEU A 257 -20.41 -3.19 -1.73
CA LEU A 257 -20.39 -3.66 -0.35
C LEU A 257 -20.77 -2.55 0.64
N VAL A 258 -20.62 -1.29 0.27
CA VAL A 258 -20.91 -0.17 1.16
C VAL A 258 -22.27 0.48 0.94
N LEU A 259 -22.84 0.36 -0.26
CA LEU A 259 -24.25 0.72 -0.50
C LEU A 259 -25.20 0.32 0.65
N PRO A 260 -25.17 -0.93 1.17
CA PRO A 260 -26.03 -1.31 2.30
C PRO A 260 -25.63 -0.68 3.64
N LEU A 261 -24.39 -0.22 3.80
CA LEU A 261 -23.91 0.43 5.03
C LEU A 261 -24.32 1.91 5.11
N VAL A 262 -24.63 2.56 3.99
CA VAL A 262 -24.92 4.01 3.94
C VAL A 262 -25.99 4.46 4.97
N PRO A 263 -27.14 3.78 5.12
CA PRO A 263 -28.15 4.19 6.11
C PRO A 263 -27.66 4.08 7.55
N GLU A 264 -26.83 3.08 7.84
CA GLU A 264 -26.22 2.85 9.16
C GLU A 264 -25.18 3.93 9.45
N LEU A 265 -24.33 4.25 8.48
CA LEU A 265 -23.29 5.27 8.61
C LEU A 265 -23.86 6.68 8.79
N LEU A 266 -24.90 7.01 8.03
CA LEU A 266 -25.57 8.31 8.14
C LEU A 266 -26.49 8.41 9.35
N SER A 267 -26.64 7.33 10.14
CA SER A 267 -27.57 7.26 11.28
C SER A 267 -28.98 7.74 10.88
N THR A 268 -29.42 7.41 9.67
CA THR A 268 -30.72 7.86 9.15
C THR A 268 -31.83 7.00 9.73
N HIS A 269 -32.72 7.58 10.53
CA HIS A 269 -33.92 6.89 10.98
C HIS A 269 -35.07 7.13 9.99
N PRO A 270 -35.82 6.10 9.55
CA PRO A 270 -36.90 6.26 8.56
C PRO A 270 -38.00 7.26 8.94
N TYR A 271 -38.17 7.53 10.23
CA TYR A 271 -39.27 8.35 10.76
C TYR A 271 -38.82 9.56 11.59
N PHE A 272 -37.54 9.64 11.95
CA PHE A 272 -37.04 10.67 12.87
C PHE A 272 -35.83 11.35 12.26
N HIS A 273 -35.79 12.68 12.36
CA HIS A 273 -34.58 13.43 12.09
C HIS A 273 -33.64 13.24 13.27
N THR A 274 -32.53 12.56 13.03
CA THR A 274 -31.45 12.47 14.01
C THR A 274 -30.77 13.84 14.15
N PRO A 275 -30.30 14.20 15.35
CA PRO A 275 -29.58 15.45 15.55
C PRO A 275 -28.35 15.52 14.64
N GLU A 276 -28.12 16.68 14.03
CA GLU A 276 -26.96 16.88 13.16
C GLU A 276 -25.67 16.61 13.93
N PRO A 277 -24.79 15.73 13.41
CA PRO A 277 -23.51 15.46 14.05
C PRO A 277 -22.59 16.68 13.94
N ASP A 278 -21.66 16.81 14.87
CA ASP A 278 -20.69 17.92 14.91
C ASP A 278 -19.82 17.91 13.65
N MET A 279 -19.85 18.99 12.86
CA MET A 279 -19.16 19.06 11.56
C MET A 279 -17.64 19.10 11.68
N ASP A 280 -17.11 19.45 12.86
CA ASP A 280 -15.67 19.51 13.12
C ASP A 280 -15.11 18.20 13.69
N ASP A 281 -15.98 17.24 14.05
CA ASP A 281 -15.58 15.92 14.53
C ASP A 281 -14.99 15.09 13.36
N PRO A 282 -13.72 14.64 13.44
CA PRO A 282 -13.12 13.77 12.43
C PRO A 282 -13.91 12.49 12.19
N ALA A 283 -14.66 11.98 13.18
CA ALA A 283 -15.56 10.86 13.00
C ALA A 283 -16.79 11.26 12.17
N CYS A 284 -17.39 12.42 12.41
CA CYS A 284 -18.53 12.93 11.63
C CYS A 284 -18.17 13.15 10.15
N ILE A 285 -16.99 13.73 9.86
CA ILE A 285 -16.50 13.88 8.49
C ILE A 285 -16.37 12.51 7.81
N LEU A 286 -15.99 11.49 8.57
CA LEU A 286 -15.97 10.13 8.07
C LEU A 286 -17.37 9.65 7.72
N HIS A 287 -18.33 9.70 8.64
CA HIS A 287 -19.68 9.16 8.46
C HIS A 287 -20.49 9.89 7.37
N THR A 288 -20.32 11.20 7.23
CA THR A 288 -21.06 12.03 6.26
C THR A 288 -20.43 12.01 4.87
N HIS A 289 -19.09 11.93 4.78
CA HIS A 289 -18.41 11.92 3.49
C HIS A 289 -18.03 10.52 2.98
N THR A 290 -17.89 9.48 3.83
CA THR A 290 -17.59 8.12 3.34
C THR A 290 -18.63 7.60 2.35
N PRO A 291 -19.96 7.72 2.56
CA PRO A 291 -20.94 7.30 1.55
C PRO A 291 -20.80 8.07 0.22
N LEU A 292 -20.42 9.35 0.31
CA LEU A 292 -20.25 10.23 -0.85
C LEU A 292 -18.97 9.94 -1.65
N TYR A 293 -17.86 9.62 -0.96
CA TYR A 293 -16.60 9.22 -1.57
C TYR A 293 -16.67 7.84 -2.22
N LEU A 294 -17.56 6.99 -1.72
CA LEU A 294 -17.67 5.59 -2.12
C LEU A 294 -18.48 5.31 -3.38
N LEU A 295 -19.45 6.16 -3.68
CA LEU A 295 -20.36 5.99 -4.80
C LEU A 295 -19.82 6.56 -6.12
N CYS A 296 -18.68 7.28 -6.13
CA CYS A 296 -18.25 8.08 -7.28
C CYS A 296 -16.73 8.09 -7.52
N GLY A 297 -16.20 7.01 -8.11
CA GLY A 297 -15.11 7.01 -9.13
C GLY A 297 -13.71 7.62 -8.82
N PRO A 298 -12.71 7.38 -9.69
CA PRO A 298 -11.28 7.56 -9.38
C PRO A 298 -10.70 8.99 -9.51
N ASP A 299 -11.40 9.96 -10.09
CA ASP A 299 -10.82 11.29 -10.39
C ASP A 299 -10.98 12.32 -9.26
N LEU A 300 -10.37 12.06 -8.10
CA LEU A 300 -10.48 12.95 -6.94
C LEU A 300 -9.10 13.28 -6.33
N ALA A 301 -8.40 14.25 -6.92
CA ALA A 301 -7.33 14.96 -6.22
C ALA A 301 -7.93 16.08 -5.36
N LEU A 302 -7.34 16.26 -4.19
CA LEU A 302 -7.79 17.07 -3.06
C LEU A 302 -7.95 18.56 -3.38
N SER A 303 -9.18 19.06 -3.26
CA SER A 303 -9.61 20.41 -2.82
C SER A 303 -10.99 20.67 -3.47
N HIS A 304 -12.16 20.51 -2.85
CA HIS A 304 -12.58 20.93 -1.53
C HIS A 304 -13.75 20.03 -1.09
N LEU A 305 -13.46 19.04 -0.24
CA LEU A 305 -14.30 18.20 0.64
C LEU A 305 -15.67 17.63 0.21
N VAL A 306 -16.34 18.03 -0.88
CA VAL A 306 -17.54 17.36 -1.41
C VAL A 306 -17.62 17.57 -2.93
N PRO A 307 -17.65 16.51 -3.77
CA PRO A 307 -17.92 16.69 -5.20
C PRO A 307 -19.30 17.31 -5.42
N PRO A 308 -19.51 18.10 -6.48
CA PRO A 308 -20.83 18.61 -6.82
C PRO A 308 -21.75 17.47 -7.28
N LEU A 309 -22.42 16.82 -6.33
CA LEU A 309 -23.45 15.83 -6.61
C LEU A 309 -24.58 16.44 -7.44
N ARG A 310 -25.04 15.74 -8.48
CA ARG A 310 -26.32 16.03 -9.15
C ARG A 310 -27.48 15.53 -8.29
N LEU A 311 -27.71 16.21 -7.18
CA LEU A 311 -28.89 16.00 -6.36
C LEU A 311 -30.10 16.68 -7.02
N PRO A 312 -31.27 16.03 -7.07
CA PRO A 312 -32.51 16.70 -7.44
C PRO A 312 -32.73 17.91 -6.52
N GLY A 313 -32.67 19.14 -7.06
CA GLY A 313 -32.84 20.38 -6.30
C GLY A 313 -31.61 21.29 -6.18
N ARG A 314 -30.39 20.80 -6.46
CA ARG A 314 -29.19 21.64 -6.53
C ARG A 314 -29.06 22.25 -7.94
N LYS A 315 -29.40 23.52 -8.09
CA LYS A 315 -29.05 24.28 -9.31
C LYS A 315 -27.53 24.36 -9.37
N GLN A 316 -26.89 23.64 -10.30
CA GLN A 316 -25.49 23.89 -10.62
C GLN A 316 -25.39 25.35 -11.07
N ALA A 317 -24.61 26.16 -10.35
CA ALA A 317 -24.08 27.36 -10.98
C ALA A 317 -23.27 26.88 -12.20
N PRO A 318 -23.48 27.46 -13.39
CA PRO A 318 -22.78 27.03 -14.59
C PRO A 318 -21.30 27.38 -14.43
N GLY A 319 -20.47 26.42 -14.01
CA GLY A 319 -19.03 26.66 -13.83
C GLY A 319 -18.19 25.47 -13.33
N GLY A 320 -18.72 24.61 -12.46
CA GLY A 320 -17.93 23.57 -11.78
C GLY A 320 -17.55 22.31 -12.57
N SER A 321 -17.14 22.44 -13.84
CA SER A 321 -16.35 21.40 -14.52
C SER A 321 -14.88 21.83 -14.49
N GLY A 322 -13.91 20.91 -14.43
CA GLY A 322 -12.46 21.20 -14.41
C GLY A 322 -11.91 22.09 -15.54
N ILE A 323 -12.80 22.59 -16.41
CA ILE A 323 -12.56 23.61 -17.42
C ILE A 323 -12.30 25.00 -16.79
N GLU A 324 -12.84 25.34 -15.61
CA GLU A 324 -12.60 26.68 -15.01
C GLU A 324 -11.18 26.84 -14.45
N GLY A 325 -10.62 25.81 -13.81
CA GLY A 325 -9.22 25.81 -13.40
C GLY A 325 -8.27 25.90 -14.60
N SER A 326 -8.49 25.07 -15.63
CA SER A 326 -7.70 25.08 -16.87
C SER A 326 -7.80 26.41 -17.63
N ARG A 327 -9.00 27.01 -17.73
CA ARG A 327 -9.18 28.34 -18.35
C ARG A 327 -8.52 29.45 -17.54
N SER A 328 -8.55 29.36 -16.21
CA SER A 328 -7.86 30.31 -15.33
C SER A 328 -6.35 30.27 -15.55
N VAL A 329 -5.75 29.07 -15.59
CA VAL A 329 -4.30 28.90 -15.84
C VAL A 329 -3.92 29.39 -17.24
N GLU A 330 -4.67 29.03 -18.27
CA GLU A 330 -4.44 29.49 -19.65
C GLU A 330 -4.53 31.03 -19.76
N SER A 331 -5.53 31.63 -19.08
CA SER A 331 -5.66 33.09 -19.06
C SER A 331 -4.51 33.78 -18.32
N ALA A 332 -4.00 33.19 -17.24
CA ALA A 332 -2.84 33.66 -16.50
C ALA A 332 -1.55 33.53 -17.33
N GLN A 333 -1.40 32.45 -18.10
CA GLN A 333 -0.30 32.28 -19.05
C GLN A 333 -0.33 33.32 -20.17
N LEU A 334 -1.50 33.57 -20.76
CA LEU A 334 -1.67 34.62 -21.77
C LEU A 334 -1.37 36.01 -21.20
N PHE A 335 -1.82 36.30 -19.99
CA PHE A 335 -1.48 37.56 -19.30
C PHE A 335 0.02 37.71 -19.06
N LEU A 336 0.71 36.63 -18.67
CA LEU A 336 2.16 36.63 -18.50
C LEU A 336 2.89 36.91 -19.82
N GLN A 337 2.50 36.24 -20.91
CA GLN A 337 3.06 36.47 -22.25
C GLN A 337 2.79 37.90 -22.76
N GLN A 338 1.58 38.41 -22.54
CA GLN A 338 1.22 39.79 -22.87
C GLN A 338 2.01 40.80 -22.02
N SER A 339 2.32 40.48 -20.78
CA SER A 339 3.16 41.33 -19.92
C SER A 339 4.61 41.34 -20.40
N GLN A 340 5.12 40.21 -20.88
CA GLN A 340 6.46 40.12 -21.48
C GLN A 340 6.55 40.91 -22.79
N SER A 341 5.57 40.78 -23.69
CA SER A 341 5.56 41.52 -24.96
C SER A 341 5.36 43.03 -24.77
N ARG A 342 4.57 43.44 -23.77
CA ARG A 342 4.41 44.86 -23.40
C ARG A 342 5.70 45.48 -22.89
N VAL A 343 6.53 44.73 -22.17
CA VAL A 343 7.82 45.24 -21.68
C VAL A 343 8.90 45.22 -22.77
N SER A 344 8.93 44.20 -23.63
CA SER A 344 9.96 44.07 -24.68
C SER A 344 9.85 45.14 -25.78
N THR A 345 8.68 45.76 -25.93
CA THR A 345 8.43 46.84 -26.90
C THR A 345 8.87 48.22 -26.42
N ILE A 346 9.28 48.37 -25.15
CA ILE A 346 9.77 49.63 -24.59
C ILE A 346 11.20 49.88 -25.06
N GLN A 347 11.38 50.88 -25.92
CA GLN A 347 12.69 51.24 -26.49
C GLN A 347 13.52 52.15 -25.55
N ASN A 348 12.86 53.04 -24.78
CA ASN A 348 13.51 53.99 -23.87
C ASN A 348 13.09 53.75 -22.41
N LEU A 349 13.96 53.09 -21.63
CA LEU A 349 13.69 52.76 -20.23
C LEU A 349 13.88 53.95 -19.28
N GLN A 350 14.53 55.02 -19.75
CA GLN A 350 14.81 56.24 -18.96
C GLN A 350 13.58 57.14 -18.81
N ASP A 351 12.56 56.97 -19.65
CA ASP A 351 11.34 57.78 -19.59
C ASP A 351 10.58 57.49 -18.29
N PRO A 352 10.09 58.51 -17.56
CA PRO A 352 9.34 58.32 -16.31
C PRO A 352 8.07 57.47 -16.50
N GLY A 353 7.47 57.52 -17.70
CA GLY A 353 6.35 56.65 -18.07
C GLY A 353 6.73 55.17 -18.20
N ALA A 354 7.92 54.88 -18.74
CA ALA A 354 8.44 53.51 -18.85
C ALA A 354 8.76 52.92 -17.47
N GLN A 355 9.35 53.72 -16.58
CA GLN A 355 9.60 53.32 -15.20
C GLN A 355 8.30 53.08 -14.41
N GLY A 356 7.27 53.91 -14.65
CA GLY A 356 5.93 53.69 -14.09
C GLY A 356 5.34 52.36 -14.55
N LEU A 357 5.36 52.10 -15.86
CA LEU A 357 4.86 50.84 -16.45
C LEU A 357 5.58 49.61 -15.89
N LEU A 358 6.90 49.65 -15.73
CA LEU A 358 7.67 48.55 -15.12
C LEU A 358 7.27 48.30 -13.66
N ASN A 359 7.04 49.35 -12.87
CA ASN A 359 6.58 49.18 -11.49
C ASN A 359 5.17 48.56 -11.42
N PHE A 360 4.28 48.92 -12.35
CA PHE A 360 2.97 48.30 -12.46
C PHE A 360 3.06 46.82 -12.86
N THR A 361 3.84 46.50 -13.89
CA THR A 361 4.01 45.10 -14.32
C THR A 361 4.67 44.24 -13.24
N ILE A 362 5.64 44.77 -12.49
CA ILE A 362 6.22 44.06 -11.33
C ILE A 362 5.13 43.73 -10.30
N ARG A 363 4.27 44.69 -9.94
CA ARG A 363 3.18 44.44 -8.96
C ARG A 363 2.17 43.41 -9.48
N ASP A 364 1.80 43.52 -10.75
CA ASP A 364 0.85 42.59 -11.37
C ASP A 364 1.40 41.16 -11.42
N LEU A 365 2.71 41.00 -11.71
CA LEU A 365 3.37 39.69 -11.74
C LEU A 365 3.50 39.06 -10.35
N GLN A 366 3.81 39.86 -9.33
CA GLN A 366 3.84 39.36 -7.95
C GLN A 366 2.45 38.91 -7.49
N ARG A 367 1.42 39.69 -7.82
CA ARG A 367 0.03 39.30 -7.53
C ARG A 367 -0.39 38.06 -8.31
N LEU A 368 0.08 37.89 -9.55
CA LEU A 368 -0.15 36.67 -10.33
C LEU A 368 0.52 35.46 -9.67
N GLY A 369 1.74 35.60 -9.13
CA GLY A 369 2.42 34.53 -8.41
C GLY A 369 1.74 34.14 -7.10
N GLU A 370 1.17 35.11 -6.38
CA GLU A 370 0.35 34.85 -5.18
C GLU A 370 -0.96 34.11 -5.50
N LEU A 371 -1.57 34.39 -6.67
CA LEU A 371 -2.86 33.84 -7.06
C LEU A 371 -2.74 32.48 -7.79
N GLN A 372 -1.65 32.25 -8.53
CA GLN A 372 -1.48 31.06 -9.36
C GLN A 372 -0.18 30.33 -9.01
N THR A 373 -0.30 29.31 -8.17
CA THR A 373 0.83 28.51 -7.65
C THR A 373 1.64 27.82 -8.76
N GLU A 374 0.99 27.39 -9.85
CA GLU A 374 1.66 26.73 -10.98
C GLU A 374 2.57 27.67 -11.78
N LEU A 375 2.27 28.98 -11.81
CA LEU A 375 3.04 29.99 -12.56
C LEU A 375 3.90 30.88 -11.64
N ALA A 376 3.84 30.66 -10.32
CA ALA A 376 4.52 31.48 -9.33
C ALA A 376 6.02 31.63 -9.60
N GLY A 377 6.72 30.52 -9.90
CA GLY A 377 8.15 30.57 -10.20
C GLY A 377 8.49 31.42 -11.44
N ALA A 378 7.69 31.35 -12.51
CA ALA A 378 7.90 32.13 -13.72
C ALA A 378 7.56 33.62 -13.52
N ALA A 379 6.49 33.90 -12.76
CA ALA A 379 6.06 35.25 -12.43
C ALA A 379 7.07 35.95 -11.51
N ASP A 380 7.59 35.25 -10.49
CA ASP A 380 8.61 35.77 -9.57
C ASP A 380 9.95 36.01 -10.27
N PHE A 381 10.37 35.10 -11.16
CA PHE A 381 11.55 35.30 -11.98
C PHE A 381 11.42 36.56 -12.85
N PHE A 382 10.30 36.72 -13.54
CA PHE A 382 10.08 37.87 -14.42
C PHE A 382 9.98 39.18 -13.62
N ALA A 383 9.26 39.18 -12.49
CA ALA A 383 9.20 40.33 -11.59
C ALA A 383 10.59 40.74 -11.07
N THR A 384 11.44 39.76 -10.73
CA THR A 384 12.81 40.00 -10.26
C THR A 384 13.69 40.57 -11.38
N TYR A 385 13.59 40.02 -12.59
CA TYR A 385 14.28 40.54 -13.77
C TYR A 385 13.92 42.01 -14.05
N LEU A 386 12.63 42.34 -14.04
CA LEU A 386 12.16 43.72 -14.25
C LEU A 386 12.61 44.67 -13.13
N ARG A 387 12.65 44.20 -11.87
CA ARG A 387 13.20 44.98 -10.75
C ARG A 387 14.68 45.28 -10.96
N CYS A 388 15.48 44.31 -11.39
CA CYS A 388 16.89 44.51 -11.73
C CYS A 388 17.06 45.54 -12.85
N GLN A 389 16.26 45.44 -13.92
CA GLN A 389 16.31 46.37 -15.05
C GLN A 389 15.94 47.81 -14.65
N LEU A 390 14.94 47.96 -13.77
CA LEU A 390 14.55 49.25 -13.21
C LEU A 390 15.67 49.85 -12.34
N LEU A 391 16.30 49.05 -11.49
CA LEU A 391 17.41 49.49 -10.63
C LEU A 391 18.64 49.91 -11.47
N LEU A 392 19.00 49.12 -12.48
CA LEU A 392 20.09 49.47 -13.40
C LEU A 392 19.85 50.79 -14.12
N THR A 393 18.60 51.03 -14.53
CA THR A 393 18.22 52.29 -15.20
C THR A 393 18.34 53.48 -14.27
N LYS A 394 17.89 53.35 -13.01
CA LYS A 394 18.04 54.40 -11.98
C LYS A 394 19.50 54.72 -11.68
N VAL A 395 20.34 53.69 -11.49
CA VAL A 395 21.78 53.85 -11.26
C VAL A 395 22.50 54.51 -12.45
N SER A 396 22.05 54.22 -13.68
CA SER A 396 22.59 54.86 -14.89
C SER A 396 22.21 56.34 -15.01
N LEU A 397 21.03 56.74 -14.51
CA LEU A 397 20.57 58.12 -14.46
C LEU A 397 21.31 58.92 -13.39
N ASP A 398 21.54 58.33 -12.22
CA ASP A 398 22.27 58.98 -11.11
C ASP A 398 23.75 59.24 -11.42
N ARG A 399 24.34 58.56 -12.41
CA ARG A 399 25.73 58.78 -12.87
C ARG A 399 25.89 59.88 -13.94
N GLN A 400 24.80 60.44 -14.46
CA GLN A 400 24.81 61.51 -15.47
C GLN A 400 24.61 62.92 -14.87
N ILE A 401 24.46 63.02 -13.55
CA ILE A 401 24.54 64.25 -12.74
C ILE A 401 25.91 64.25 -12.06
#